data_AF-A0A5C3KWC3-F1
#
_entry.id   AF-A0A5C3KWC3-F1
#
_cell.length_a   1.000
_cell.length_b   1.000
_cell.length_c   1.000
_cell.angle_alpha   90.00
_cell.angle_beta   90.00
_cell.angle_gamma   90.00
#
_symmetry.space_group_name_H-M   'P 1'
#
loop_
_entity.id
_entity.type
_entity.pdbx_description
1 polymer ?
#
loop_
_entity_poly.entity_id
_entity_poly.type
_entity_poly.pdbx_seq_one_letter_code
_entity_poly.pdbx_strand_id
1 'polypeptide(L)'
;MQQKSIKQWAGLAAGEVHQLSVDMAPTPESVMDGSFQRALAHSDQKDIVIYVPRRPEYSGEPTISLELSVDGKPGPYIRDVAKGTVVVDGARDRVFYDMGWKQTWVMVDWPGTTNSRTSFCCYDEDGRPVTRADVAAYVSISVCQFIVAARKGKLQWGPQCINKFTKQWDLKEVDYRDVRLMALNYYRNTWVPVLAFDCQ
;
A
#
# COMPACT_ATOMS: atom_id res chain seq x y z
N MET A 1 16.49 24.65 9.89
CA MET A 1 15.95 23.28 9.84
C MET A 1 15.59 22.96 8.40
N GLN A 2 16.40 22.16 7.71
CA GLN A 2 16.06 21.69 6.37
C GLN A 2 14.99 20.59 6.51
N GLN A 3 13.79 20.85 5.99
CA GLN A 3 12.81 19.81 5.72
C GLN A 3 13.45 18.82 4.75
N LYS A 4 13.93 17.68 5.25
CA LYS A 4 14.20 16.52 4.39
C LYS A 4 12.89 16.24 3.66
N SER A 5 12.91 16.38 2.33
CA SER A 5 11.82 15.95 1.47
C SER A 5 11.55 14.47 1.75
N ILE A 6 10.52 14.20 2.57
CA ILE A 6 10.00 12.85 2.76
C ILE A 6 9.40 12.51 1.40
N LYS A 7 10.08 11.62 0.66
CA LYS A 7 9.53 11.08 -0.60
C LYS A 7 8.13 10.56 -0.29
N GLN A 8 7.11 11.18 -0.88
CA GLN A 8 5.73 10.72 -0.78
C GLN A 8 5.59 9.44 -1.62
N TRP A 9 5.54 8.30 -0.96
CA TRP A 9 5.46 6.97 -1.58
C TRP A 9 4.10 6.74 -2.25
N ALA A 10 3.08 7.50 -1.83
CA ALA A 10 1.74 7.49 -2.42
C ALA A 10 1.69 8.00 -3.87
N GLY A 11 2.64 8.87 -4.24
CA GLY A 11 2.68 9.55 -5.54
C GLY A 11 3.65 8.93 -6.55
N LEU A 12 4.32 7.82 -6.24
CA LEU A 12 5.28 7.22 -7.14
C LEU A 12 4.59 6.65 -8.40
N ALA A 13 5.29 6.75 -9.53
CA ALA A 13 4.78 6.37 -10.84
C ALA A 13 4.49 4.86 -10.88
N ALA A 14 3.28 4.51 -11.34
CA ALA A 14 2.83 3.13 -11.43
C ALA A 14 3.55 2.39 -12.58
N GLY A 15 3.88 1.11 -12.38
CA GLY A 15 4.61 0.30 -13.35
C GLY A 15 6.12 0.53 -13.40
N GLU A 16 6.65 1.44 -12.58
CA GLU A 16 8.08 1.75 -12.50
C GLU A 16 8.73 1.16 -11.24
N VAL A 17 10.05 0.97 -11.33
CA VAL A 17 10.89 0.47 -10.23
C VAL A 17 11.38 1.65 -9.40
N HIS A 18 11.18 1.57 -8.08
CA HIS A 18 11.53 2.62 -7.13
C HIS A 18 12.33 2.04 -5.98
N GLN A 19 13.42 2.71 -5.61
CA GLN A 19 14.14 2.41 -4.37
C GLN A 19 13.50 3.17 -3.21
N LEU A 20 13.01 2.43 -2.22
CA LEU A 20 12.33 3.00 -1.06
C LEU A 20 13.32 3.39 0.05
N SER A 21 14.36 2.58 0.27
CA SER A 21 15.39 2.89 1.26
C SER A 21 16.11 4.19 0.88
N VAL A 22 16.14 5.16 1.81
CA VAL A 22 17.04 6.31 1.72
C VAL A 22 18.35 5.89 2.37
N ASP A 23 19.45 5.93 1.63
CA ASP A 23 20.78 5.70 2.21
C ASP A 23 20.98 6.69 3.37
N MET A 24 21.05 6.17 4.59
CA MET A 24 21.25 7.01 5.76
C MET A 24 22.71 7.48 5.74
N ALA A 25 22.94 8.77 5.50
CA ALA A 25 24.28 9.32 5.70
C ALA A 25 24.63 9.25 7.20
N PRO A 26 25.84 8.80 7.58
CA PRO A 26 26.26 8.80 8.98
C PRO A 26 26.27 10.23 9.51
N THR A 27 25.64 10.45 10.67
CA THR A 27 25.80 11.68 11.44
C THR A 27 26.72 11.38 12.62
N PRO A 28 27.46 12.38 13.15
CA PRO A 28 28.31 12.15 14.32
C PRO A 28 27.54 11.54 15.50
N GLU A 29 26.30 11.98 15.70
CA GLU A 29 25.38 11.45 16.72
C GLU A 29 25.02 9.98 16.46
N SER A 30 24.64 9.63 15.23
CA SER A 30 24.21 8.26 14.91
C SER A 30 25.37 7.25 14.94
N VAL A 31 26.60 7.72 14.72
CA VAL A 31 27.80 6.91 14.89
C VAL A 31 28.12 6.71 16.38
N MET A 32 27.93 7.74 17.22
CA MET A 32 28.24 7.67 18.65
C MET A 32 27.23 6.83 19.45
N ASP A 33 25.95 6.86 19.10
CA ASP A 33 24.89 6.11 19.81
C ASP A 33 24.65 4.69 19.23
N GLY A 34 25.43 4.31 18.23
CA GLY A 34 25.33 3.01 17.57
C GLY A 34 24.07 2.81 16.73
N SER A 35 23.26 3.84 16.51
CA SER A 35 22.06 3.76 15.65
C SER A 35 22.43 3.60 14.18
N PHE A 36 23.56 4.17 13.74
CA PHE A 36 24.07 4.01 12.38
C PHE A 36 24.48 2.57 12.08
N GLN A 37 25.24 1.91 12.96
CA GLN A 37 25.58 0.48 12.76
C GLN A 37 24.33 -0.40 12.80
N ARG A 38 23.33 -0.08 13.64
CA ARG A 38 22.04 -0.78 13.66
C ARG A 38 21.28 -0.61 12.35
N ALA A 39 21.23 0.60 11.79
CA ALA A 39 20.60 0.88 10.50
C ALA A 39 21.32 0.15 9.35
N LEU A 40 22.66 0.16 9.33
CA LEU A 40 23.47 -0.58 8.35
C LEU A 40 23.24 -2.09 8.42
N ALA A 41 23.13 -2.67 9.61
CA ALA A 41 22.87 -4.09 9.78
C ALA A 41 21.49 -4.53 9.21
N HIS A 42 20.56 -3.60 9.02
CA HIS A 42 19.26 -3.84 8.40
C HIS A 42 19.20 -3.36 6.93
N SER A 43 20.29 -2.78 6.40
CA SER A 43 20.37 -2.15 5.09
C SER A 43 20.75 -3.10 3.94
N ASP A 44 21.06 -4.36 4.22
CA ASP A 44 21.56 -5.31 3.20
C ASP A 44 20.50 -5.71 2.16
N GLN A 45 19.21 -5.45 2.40
CA GLN A 45 18.18 -5.55 1.39
C GLN A 45 17.84 -4.17 0.85
N LYS A 46 18.33 -3.87 -0.37
CA LYS A 46 17.84 -2.71 -1.11
C LYS A 46 16.34 -2.87 -1.27
N ASP A 47 15.58 -1.97 -0.65
CA ASP A 47 14.12 -2.00 -0.65
C ASP A 47 13.60 -1.47 -1.99
N ILE A 48 13.87 -2.21 -3.06
CA ILE A 48 13.51 -1.87 -4.43
C ILE A 48 12.16 -2.51 -4.70
N VAL A 49 11.18 -1.70 -5.07
CA VAL A 49 9.84 -2.17 -5.37
C VAL A 49 9.40 -1.73 -6.76
N ILE A 50 8.49 -2.50 -7.35
CA ILE A 50 7.80 -2.14 -8.57
C ILE A 50 6.31 -1.95 -8.29
N TYR A 51 5.79 -0.78 -8.64
CA TYR A 51 4.39 -0.43 -8.36
C TYR A 51 3.46 -1.10 -9.37
N VAL A 52 2.34 -1.65 -8.88
CA VAL A 52 1.30 -2.22 -9.74
C VAL A 52 0.74 -1.12 -10.66
N PRO A 53 0.66 -1.35 -11.99
CA PRO A 53 0.05 -0.39 -12.90
C PRO A 53 -1.39 -0.10 -12.52
N ARG A 54 -1.76 1.18 -12.59
CA ARG A 54 -3.10 1.68 -12.31
C ARG A 54 -3.74 2.23 -13.58
N ARG A 55 -5.06 2.28 -13.63
CA ARG A 55 -5.79 2.94 -14.72
C ARG A 55 -5.43 4.43 -14.76
N PRO A 56 -5.45 5.07 -15.94
CA PRO A 56 -5.12 6.49 -16.08
C PRO A 56 -5.93 7.42 -15.16
N GLU A 57 -7.18 7.05 -14.86
CA GLU A 57 -8.06 7.77 -13.93
C GLU A 57 -7.57 7.77 -12.47
N TYR A 58 -6.66 6.86 -12.09
CA TYR A 58 -6.06 6.72 -10.75
C TYR A 58 -4.53 6.89 -10.76
N SER A 59 -3.99 7.47 -11.83
CA SER A 59 -2.54 7.75 -11.96
C SER A 59 -2.19 9.23 -11.76
N GLY A 60 -3.19 10.10 -11.60
CA GLY A 60 -2.99 11.53 -11.29
C GLY A 60 -2.76 11.81 -9.81
N GLU A 61 -2.71 13.09 -9.46
CA GLU A 61 -2.59 13.55 -8.07
C GLU A 61 -3.87 13.20 -7.28
N PRO A 62 -3.76 12.43 -6.19
CA PRO A 62 -4.91 12.10 -5.35
C PRO A 62 -5.37 13.31 -4.55
N THR A 63 -6.65 13.35 -4.20
CA THR A 63 -7.20 14.40 -3.32
C THR A 63 -6.71 14.22 -1.89
N ILE A 64 -6.58 12.97 -1.44
CA ILE A 64 -6.12 12.60 -0.10
C ILE A 64 -5.28 11.33 -0.24
N SER A 65 -4.18 11.23 0.49
CA SER A 65 -3.37 10.02 0.58
C SER A 65 -3.17 9.60 2.02
N LEU A 66 -3.32 8.30 2.26
CA LEU A 66 -3.01 7.64 3.51
C LEU A 66 -1.80 6.73 3.28
N GLU A 67 -0.62 7.19 3.66
CA GLU A 67 0.60 6.40 3.57
C GLU A 67 0.67 5.37 4.70
N LEU A 68 1.16 4.17 4.40
CA LEU A 68 1.23 3.08 5.35
C LEU A 68 2.67 2.60 5.51
N SER A 69 3.08 2.48 6.76
CA SER A 69 4.41 2.01 7.16
C SER A 69 4.34 1.19 8.44
N VAL A 70 5.39 0.41 8.71
CA VAL A 70 5.61 -0.33 9.95
C VAL A 70 7.04 -0.06 10.38
N ASP A 71 7.23 0.45 11.59
CA ASP A 71 8.55 0.83 12.13
C ASP A 71 9.30 1.80 11.22
N GLY A 72 8.56 2.72 10.57
CA GLY A 72 9.09 3.68 9.61
C GLY A 72 9.40 3.10 8.22
N LYS A 73 9.24 1.78 8.02
CA LYS A 73 9.42 1.15 6.70
C LYS A 73 8.12 1.23 5.90
N PRO A 74 8.10 1.88 4.72
CA PRO A 74 6.88 2.03 3.92
C PRO A 74 6.42 0.69 3.35
N GLY A 75 5.11 0.56 3.12
CA GLY A 75 4.57 -0.55 2.36
C GLY A 75 4.62 -1.90 3.09
N PRO A 76 3.91 -2.09 4.21
CA PRO A 76 3.84 -3.41 4.83
C PRO A 76 3.22 -4.46 3.89
N TYR A 77 3.61 -5.73 4.05
CA TYR A 77 3.03 -6.82 3.29
C TYR A 77 1.56 -7.02 3.66
N ILE A 78 0.69 -7.13 2.67
CA ILE A 78 -0.76 -7.23 2.89
C ILE A 78 -1.13 -8.45 3.72
N ARG A 79 -0.39 -9.56 3.59
CA ARG A 79 -0.62 -10.75 4.40
C ARG A 79 -0.45 -10.47 5.89
N ASP A 80 0.60 -9.75 6.25
CA ASP A 80 0.98 -9.56 7.65
C ASP A 80 0.03 -8.58 8.32
N VAL A 81 -0.37 -7.52 7.59
CA VAL A 81 -1.42 -6.59 8.03
C VAL A 81 -2.77 -7.32 8.15
N ALA A 82 -3.15 -8.13 7.17
CA ALA A 82 -4.42 -8.87 7.18
C ALA A 82 -4.49 -9.90 8.32
N LYS A 83 -3.35 -10.46 8.74
CA LYS A 83 -3.26 -11.39 9.89
C LYS A 83 -3.09 -10.69 11.23
N GLY A 84 -2.87 -9.38 11.24
CA GLY A 84 -2.56 -8.62 12.45
C GLY A 84 -1.21 -8.99 13.07
N THR A 85 -0.25 -9.51 12.29
CA THR A 85 1.09 -9.85 12.79
C THR A 85 2.00 -8.63 12.91
N VAL A 86 1.64 -7.52 12.25
CA VAL A 86 2.32 -6.24 12.32
C VAL A 86 1.34 -5.12 12.69
N VAL A 87 1.86 -4.06 13.31
CA VAL A 87 1.08 -2.87 13.68
C VAL A 87 1.56 -1.72 12.81
N VAL A 88 0.65 -1.10 12.06
CA VAL A 88 0.97 0.05 11.21
C VAL A 88 1.27 1.29 12.06
N ASP A 89 2.20 2.10 11.60
CA ASP A 89 2.54 3.38 12.24
C ASP A 89 1.31 4.29 12.26
N GLY A 90 1.06 4.97 13.39
CA GLY A 90 -0.16 5.77 13.56
C GLY A 90 -1.43 4.93 13.65
N ALA A 91 -1.34 3.66 14.10
CA ALA A 91 -2.45 2.70 14.17
C ALA A 91 -3.77 3.26 14.72
N ARG A 92 -3.71 4.16 15.71
CA ARG A 92 -4.89 4.73 16.39
C ARG A 92 -5.45 6.00 15.73
N ASP A 93 -4.86 6.45 14.64
CA ASP A 93 -5.32 7.65 13.92
C ASP A 93 -6.72 7.44 13.38
N ARG A 94 -7.63 8.39 13.60
CA ARG A 94 -9.02 8.31 13.16
C ARG A 94 -9.17 8.85 11.75
N VAL A 95 -8.87 8.01 10.76
CA VAL A 95 -8.65 8.40 9.34
C VAL A 95 -9.78 9.25 8.75
N PHE A 96 -11.04 8.91 9.02
CA PHE A 96 -12.21 9.56 8.40
C PHE A 96 -12.94 10.54 9.31
N TYR A 97 -12.51 10.67 10.57
CA TYR A 97 -13.28 11.39 11.58
C TYR A 97 -13.46 12.87 11.22
N ASP A 98 -12.37 13.53 10.86
CA ASP A 98 -12.39 14.95 10.50
C ASP A 98 -13.09 15.23 9.16
N MET A 99 -13.31 14.20 8.34
CA MET A 99 -14.03 14.31 7.07
C MET A 99 -15.55 14.25 7.24
N GLY A 100 -16.05 13.82 8.40
CA GLY A 100 -17.48 13.66 8.67
C GLY A 100 -18.17 12.58 7.84
N TRP A 101 -17.42 11.70 7.17
CA TRP A 101 -17.96 10.64 6.33
C TRP A 101 -18.50 9.50 7.18
N LYS A 102 -19.72 9.03 6.86
CA LYS A 102 -20.28 7.80 7.47
C LYS A 102 -19.86 6.54 6.73
N GLN A 103 -19.69 6.65 5.42
CA GLN A 103 -19.35 5.57 4.53
C GLN A 103 -18.51 6.12 3.38
N THR A 104 -17.59 5.31 2.90
CA THR A 104 -16.77 5.60 1.71
C THR A 104 -16.69 4.36 0.83
N TRP A 105 -15.92 4.43 -0.24
CA TRP A 105 -15.75 3.32 -1.17
C TRP A 105 -14.28 2.96 -1.30
N VAL A 106 -14.00 1.66 -1.34
CA VAL A 106 -12.67 1.12 -1.62
C VAL A 106 -12.78 0.31 -2.91
N MET A 107 -11.76 0.41 -3.75
CA MET A 107 -11.69 -0.34 -5.01
C MET A 107 -10.29 -0.86 -5.23
N VAL A 108 -10.18 -2.17 -5.42
CA VAL A 108 -8.91 -2.79 -5.84
C VAL A 108 -8.79 -2.60 -7.34
N ASP A 109 -7.94 -1.66 -7.77
CA ASP A 109 -7.58 -1.52 -9.18
C ASP A 109 -6.41 -2.45 -9.48
N TRP A 110 -6.62 -3.36 -10.43
CA TRP A 110 -5.60 -4.31 -10.88
C TRP A 110 -5.62 -4.40 -12.41
N PRO A 111 -4.45 -4.50 -13.08
CA PRO A 111 -4.40 -4.68 -14.52
C PRO A 111 -5.24 -5.86 -14.99
N GLY A 112 -6.17 -5.62 -15.93
CA GLY A 112 -6.95 -6.70 -16.53
C GLY A 112 -8.20 -7.14 -15.80
N THR A 113 -8.55 -6.51 -14.67
CA THR A 113 -9.81 -6.80 -13.96
C THR A 113 -10.82 -5.69 -14.16
N THR A 114 -12.11 -6.04 -14.07
CA THR A 114 -13.16 -5.02 -13.95
C THR A 114 -13.15 -4.39 -12.55
N ASN A 115 -13.77 -3.21 -12.42
CA ASN A 115 -13.80 -2.49 -11.16
C ASN A 115 -14.61 -3.26 -10.11
N SER A 116 -13.94 -3.74 -9.06
CA SER A 116 -14.60 -4.23 -7.87
C SER A 116 -14.60 -3.13 -6.82
N ARG A 117 -15.74 -2.45 -6.68
CA ARG A 117 -15.93 -1.38 -5.71
C ARG A 117 -16.77 -1.90 -4.55
N THR A 118 -16.28 -1.73 -3.34
CA THR A 118 -16.96 -2.17 -2.12
C THR A 118 -17.11 -1.00 -1.17
N SER A 119 -18.25 -0.90 -0.52
CA SER A 119 -18.47 0.14 0.47
C SER A 119 -17.72 -0.16 1.76
N PHE A 120 -17.23 0.88 2.41
CA PHE A 120 -16.53 0.80 3.68
C PHE A 120 -17.18 1.75 4.69
N CYS A 121 -17.58 1.23 5.85
CA CYS A 121 -18.14 2.04 6.93
C CYS A 121 -17.02 2.79 7.65
N CYS A 122 -17.16 4.09 7.84
CA CYS A 122 -16.15 4.93 8.50
C CYS A 122 -16.22 4.87 10.04
N TYR A 123 -17.23 4.15 10.56
CA TYR A 123 -17.44 3.88 11.97
C TYR A 123 -17.64 2.38 12.15
N ASP A 124 -17.20 1.85 13.29
CA ASP A 124 -17.44 0.47 13.70
C ASP A 124 -18.89 0.27 14.17
N GLU A 125 -19.21 -0.97 14.58
CA GLU A 125 -20.55 -1.34 15.07
C GLU A 125 -20.93 -0.62 16.38
N ASP A 126 -19.94 -0.23 17.18
CA ASP A 126 -20.11 0.53 18.42
C ASP A 126 -20.25 2.05 18.16
N GLY A 127 -20.19 2.49 16.90
CA GLY A 127 -20.23 3.90 16.51
C GLY A 127 -18.93 4.66 16.78
N ARG A 128 -17.81 3.96 17.03
CA ARG A 128 -16.49 4.58 17.15
C ARG A 128 -15.87 4.81 15.77
N PRO A 129 -15.13 5.91 15.57
CA PRO A 129 -14.45 6.15 14.30
C PRO A 129 -13.42 5.05 14.00
N VAL A 130 -13.42 4.57 12.77
CA VAL A 130 -12.43 3.59 12.28
C VAL A 130 -11.03 4.19 12.36
N THR A 131 -10.09 3.37 12.84
CA THR A 131 -8.68 3.73 12.98
C THR A 131 -7.86 3.39 11.74
N ARG A 132 -6.65 3.92 11.62
CA ARG A 132 -5.71 3.59 10.54
C ARG A 132 -5.42 2.09 10.47
N ALA A 133 -5.30 1.44 11.61
CA ALA A 133 -5.10 -0.01 11.67
C ALA A 133 -6.30 -0.76 11.07
N ASP A 134 -7.53 -0.34 11.40
CA ASP A 134 -8.75 -0.94 10.87
C ASP A 134 -8.86 -0.77 9.35
N VAL A 135 -8.53 0.42 8.83
CA VAL A 135 -8.47 0.68 7.38
C VAL A 135 -7.44 -0.20 6.70
N ALA A 136 -6.22 -0.25 7.24
CA ALA A 136 -5.14 -1.04 6.67
C ALA A 136 -5.48 -2.53 6.65
N ALA A 137 -6.07 -3.05 7.74
CA ALA A 137 -6.53 -4.43 7.85
C ALA A 137 -7.64 -4.74 6.84
N TYR A 138 -8.68 -3.91 6.78
CA TYR A 138 -9.80 -4.09 5.84
C TYR A 138 -9.32 -4.15 4.39
N VAL A 139 -8.46 -3.20 4.00
CA VAL A 139 -7.94 -3.09 2.64
C VAL A 139 -7.04 -4.29 2.32
N SER A 140 -6.16 -4.65 3.24
CA SER A 140 -5.28 -5.82 3.06
C SER A 140 -6.06 -7.12 2.91
N ILE A 141 -7.10 -7.32 3.73
CA ILE A 141 -8.03 -8.46 3.61
C ILE A 141 -8.74 -8.43 2.26
N SER A 142 -9.25 -7.27 1.84
CA SER A 142 -9.94 -7.09 0.56
C SER A 142 -9.04 -7.43 -0.63
N VAL A 143 -7.79 -6.96 -0.63
CA VAL A 143 -6.80 -7.29 -1.68
C VAL A 143 -6.46 -8.79 -1.65
N CYS A 144 -6.25 -9.39 -0.48
CA CYS A 144 -6.02 -10.84 -0.36
C CYS A 144 -7.19 -11.65 -0.94
N GLN A 145 -8.42 -11.30 -0.56
CA GLN A 145 -9.63 -11.96 -1.06
C GLN A 145 -9.79 -11.80 -2.57
N PHE A 146 -9.48 -10.61 -3.09
CA PHE A 146 -9.48 -10.32 -4.52
C PHE A 146 -8.49 -11.22 -5.29
N ILE A 147 -7.23 -11.31 -4.84
CA ILE A 147 -6.22 -12.18 -5.45
C ILE A 147 -6.65 -13.66 -5.39
N VAL A 148 -7.16 -14.11 -4.24
CA VAL A 148 -7.66 -15.48 -4.07
C VAL A 148 -8.85 -15.77 -4.98
N ALA A 149 -9.77 -14.82 -5.15
CA ALA A 149 -10.90 -14.94 -6.05
C ALA A 149 -10.44 -15.05 -7.51
N ALA A 150 -9.42 -14.28 -7.90
CA ALA A 150 -8.84 -14.32 -9.24
C ALA A 150 -8.25 -15.69 -9.57
N ARG A 151 -7.45 -16.24 -8.65
CA ARG A 151 -6.85 -17.59 -8.76
C ARG A 151 -7.89 -18.70 -8.84
N LYS A 152 -9.05 -18.50 -8.22
CA LYS A 152 -10.21 -19.42 -8.29
C LYS A 152 -11.09 -19.19 -9.52
N GLY A 153 -10.72 -18.27 -10.43
CA GLY A 153 -11.49 -17.96 -11.63
C GLY A 153 -12.83 -17.26 -11.36
N LYS A 154 -12.98 -16.61 -10.19
CA LYS A 154 -14.23 -15.96 -9.78
C LYS A 154 -14.32 -14.49 -10.15
N LEU A 155 -13.24 -13.88 -10.64
CA LEU A 155 -13.25 -12.49 -11.06
C LEU A 155 -13.74 -12.33 -12.50
N GLN A 156 -14.39 -11.20 -12.74
CA GLN A 156 -14.68 -10.73 -14.09
C GLN A 156 -13.41 -10.10 -14.67
N TRP A 157 -12.95 -10.65 -15.78
CA TRP A 157 -11.79 -10.17 -16.49
C TRP A 157 -12.18 -9.08 -17.47
N GLY A 158 -11.46 -7.97 -17.43
CA GLY A 158 -11.42 -7.00 -18.51
C GLY A 158 -10.42 -7.42 -19.59
N PRO A 159 -10.24 -6.61 -20.64
CA PRO A 159 -9.17 -6.83 -21.59
C PRO A 159 -7.81 -6.69 -20.90
N GLN A 160 -7.06 -7.79 -20.81
CA GLN A 160 -5.68 -7.81 -20.33
C GLN A 160 -4.77 -8.38 -21.43
N CYS A 161 -3.70 -7.67 -21.76
CA CYS A 161 -2.62 -8.25 -22.54
C CYS A 161 -1.57 -8.80 -21.58
N ILE A 162 -1.47 -10.13 -21.47
CA ILE A 162 -0.39 -10.80 -20.73
C ILE A 162 0.78 -11.00 -21.71
N ASN A 163 1.88 -10.29 -21.45
CA ASN A 163 3.12 -10.37 -22.22
C ASN A 163 4.31 -10.37 -21.24
N LYS A 164 5.54 -10.40 -21.78
CA LYS A 164 6.77 -10.43 -20.96
C LYS A 164 6.90 -9.28 -19.95
N PHE A 165 6.24 -8.15 -20.19
CA PHE A 165 6.27 -6.97 -19.32
C PHE A 165 5.12 -6.94 -18.30
N THR A 166 4.05 -7.70 -18.54
CA THR A 166 2.85 -7.70 -17.68
C THR A 166 2.65 -9.00 -16.91
N LYS A 167 3.46 -10.04 -17.19
CA LYS A 167 3.37 -11.36 -16.54
C LYS A 167 3.50 -11.29 -15.02
N GLN A 168 4.32 -10.39 -14.48
CA GLN A 168 4.47 -10.21 -13.04
C GLN A 168 3.19 -9.71 -12.34
N TRP A 169 2.24 -9.15 -13.12
CA TRP A 169 0.93 -8.70 -12.65
C TRP A 169 -0.18 -9.73 -12.92
N ASP A 170 0.15 -10.92 -13.42
CA ASP A 170 -0.85 -11.95 -13.67
C ASP A 170 -1.36 -12.49 -12.34
N LEU A 171 -2.60 -12.13 -11.98
CA LEU A 171 -3.24 -12.54 -10.73
C LEU A 171 -3.33 -14.05 -10.56
N LYS A 172 -3.21 -14.85 -11.63
CA LYS A 172 -3.17 -16.32 -11.52
C LYS A 172 -1.87 -16.81 -10.86
N GLU A 173 -0.78 -16.10 -11.11
CA GLU A 173 0.58 -16.44 -10.66
C GLU A 173 1.00 -15.66 -9.41
N VAL A 174 0.37 -14.52 -9.13
CA VAL A 174 0.68 -13.67 -7.97
C VAL A 174 0.36 -14.38 -6.65
N ASP A 175 1.34 -14.42 -5.75
CA ASP A 175 1.12 -14.72 -4.34
C ASP A 175 0.87 -13.42 -3.58
N TYR A 176 -0.24 -13.37 -2.83
CA TYR A 176 -0.60 -12.20 -2.00
C TYR A 176 0.43 -11.95 -0.89
N ARG A 177 1.29 -12.93 -0.58
CA ARG A 177 2.41 -12.81 0.36
C ARG A 177 3.45 -11.79 -0.08
N ASP A 178 3.62 -11.65 -1.39
CA ASP A 178 4.68 -10.84 -1.99
C ASP A 178 4.18 -9.43 -2.34
N VAL A 179 2.93 -9.11 -1.99
CA VAL A 179 2.30 -7.82 -2.28
C VAL A 179 2.42 -6.90 -1.07
N ARG A 180 2.92 -5.69 -1.31
CA ARG A 180 3.05 -4.61 -0.34
C ARG A 180 1.94 -3.57 -0.54
N LEU A 181 1.42 -3.04 0.57
CA LEU A 181 0.43 -1.97 0.58
C LEU A 181 1.10 -0.64 0.93
N MET A 182 1.47 0.12 -0.10
CA MET A 182 2.24 1.36 0.04
C MET A 182 1.42 2.49 0.63
N ALA A 183 0.20 2.66 0.12
CA ALA A 183 -0.69 3.74 0.52
C ALA A 183 -2.14 3.42 0.11
N LEU A 184 -3.06 4.29 0.52
CA LEU A 184 -4.39 4.42 -0.05
C LEU A 184 -4.57 5.83 -0.61
N ASN A 185 -4.96 5.93 -1.88
CA ASN A 185 -5.18 7.20 -2.54
C ASN A 185 -6.67 7.42 -2.79
N TYR A 186 -7.18 8.58 -2.39
CA TYR A 186 -8.56 8.98 -2.61
C TYR A 186 -8.69 9.77 -3.91
N TYR A 187 -9.45 9.22 -4.84
CA TYR A 187 -9.79 9.85 -6.12
C TYR A 187 -11.29 10.05 -6.21
N ARG A 188 -11.71 11.32 -6.27
CA ARG A 188 -13.12 11.76 -6.35
C ARG A 188 -13.96 11.27 -5.16
N ASN A 189 -14.39 10.01 -5.20
CA ASN A 189 -15.26 9.35 -4.23
C ASN A 189 -14.84 7.92 -3.89
N THR A 190 -13.62 7.52 -4.24
CA THR A 190 -13.14 6.14 -4.05
C THR A 190 -11.69 6.12 -3.63
N TRP A 191 -11.40 5.28 -2.64
CA TRP A 191 -10.06 4.91 -2.23
C TRP A 191 -9.52 3.77 -3.08
N VAL A 192 -8.33 3.95 -3.62
CA VAL A 192 -7.62 2.98 -4.44
C VAL A 192 -6.32 2.62 -3.72
N PRO A 193 -6.11 1.35 -3.35
CA PRO A 193 -4.86 0.89 -2.76
C PRO A 193 -3.70 1.06 -3.76
N VAL A 194 -2.57 1.53 -3.25
CA VAL A 194 -1.32 1.61 -4.00
C VAL A 194 -0.50 0.38 -3.63
N LEU A 195 -0.35 -0.52 -4.59
CA LEU A 195 0.27 -1.83 -4.39
C LEU A 195 1.63 -1.90 -5.07
N ALA A 196 2.55 -2.66 -4.51
CA ALA A 196 3.87 -2.90 -5.08
C ALA A 196 4.37 -4.31 -4.77
N PHE A 197 5.40 -4.75 -5.50
CA PHE A 197 6.16 -5.98 -5.25
C PHE A 197 7.62 -5.65 -5.07
N ASP A 198 8.34 -6.47 -4.33
CA ASP A 198 9.81 -6.36 -4.26
C ASP A 198 10.44 -6.82 -5.58
N CYS A 199 11.46 -6.10 -6.02
CA CYS A 199 12.30 -6.52 -7.14
C CYS A 199 13.41 -7.44 -6.64
N GLN A 200 13.61 -8.57 -7.34
CA GLN A 200 14.74 -9.47 -7.15
C GLN A 200 15.97 -9.02 -7.93
#